data_AF-A0A845C233-F1
#
_entry.id   AF-A0A845C233-F1
#
_cell.length_a   1.000
_cell.length_b   1.000
_cell.length_c   1.000
_cell.angle_alpha   90.00
_cell.angle_beta   90.00
_cell.angle_gamma   90.00
#
_symmetry.space_group_name_H-M   'P 1'
#
loop_
_entity.id
_entity.type
_entity.pdbx_description
1 polymer ?
#
loop_
_entity_poly.entity_id
_entity_poly.type
_entity_poly.pdbx_seq_one_letter_code
_entity_poly.pdbx_strand_id
1 'polypeptide(L)' 'MSPPADTADGTGLGHIDRGAGRVMVSEKAMINAQADVNQLLPLKYQWAWEKYLAGCNNLWMHT' A
#
# COMPACT_ATOMS: atom_id res chain seq x y z
N MET A 1 14.81 -17.30 19.09
CA MET A 1 13.35 -17.15 19.30
C MET A 1 12.75 -16.87 17.93
N SER A 2 12.18 -17.86 17.24
CA SER A 2 11.51 -17.59 15.97
C SER A 2 10.27 -16.74 16.23
N PRO A 3 9.98 -15.71 15.41
CA PRO A 3 8.71 -15.00 15.50
C PRO A 3 7.55 -16.00 15.27
N PRO A 4 6.40 -15.81 15.94
CA PRO A 4 5.22 -16.64 15.70
C PRO A 4 4.84 -16.53 14.22
N ALA A 5 4.44 -17.65 13.62
CA ALA A 5 3.92 -17.67 12.27
C ALA A 5 2.70 -16.74 12.22
N ASP A 6 2.81 -15.64 11.46
CA ASP A 6 1.70 -14.74 11.18
C ASP A 6 0.60 -15.54 10.50
N THR A 7 -0.46 -15.86 11.23
CA THR A 7 -1.72 -16.30 10.64
C THR A 7 -2.19 -15.15 9.77
N ALA A 8 -2.04 -15.31 8.45
CA ALA A 8 -2.44 -14.31 7.48
C ALA A 8 -3.97 -14.22 7.44
N ASP A 9 -4.54 -13.45 8.36
CA ASP A 9 -5.94 -13.08 8.30
C ASP A 9 -6.15 -12.20 7.06
N GLY A 10 -7.09 -12.56 6.18
CA GLY A 10 -7.31 -11.90 4.89
C GLY A 10 -7.74 -10.42 4.96
N THR A 11 -7.78 -9.85 6.16
CA THR A 11 -8.03 -8.43 6.41
C THR A 11 -6.81 -7.55 6.18
N GLY A 12 -5.59 -8.12 6.22
CA GLY A 12 -4.34 -7.35 6.11
C GLY A 12 -4.02 -6.48 7.33
N LEU A 13 -4.71 -6.67 8.46
CA LEU A 13 -4.50 -5.94 9.72
C LEU A 13 -3.60 -6.69 10.72
N GLY A 14 -2.84 -7.69 10.25
CA GLY A 14 -1.93 -8.50 11.05
C GLY A 14 -0.69 -7.73 11.52
N HIS A 15 0.32 -8.46 11.99
CA HIS A 15 1.57 -7.85 12.43
C HIS A 15 2.29 -7.16 11.26
N ILE A 16 2.65 -5.89 11.43
CA ILE A 16 3.42 -5.12 10.44
C ILE A 16 4.91 -5.29 10.72
N ASP A 17 5.63 -5.93 9.79
CA ASP A 17 7.09 -5.98 9.85
C ASP A 17 7.70 -4.59 9.60
N ARG A 18 8.30 -4.00 10.64
CA ARG A 18 8.97 -2.70 10.58
C ARG A 18 10.40 -2.76 10.05
N GLY A 19 10.95 -3.97 9.86
CA GLY A 19 12.28 -4.21 9.30
C GLY A 19 12.28 -4.50 7.79
N ALA A 20 11.13 -4.39 7.12
CA ALA A 20 10.98 -4.66 5.70
C ALA A 20 11.92 -3.79 4.84
N GLY A 21 12.46 -4.40 3.77
CA GLY A 21 13.36 -3.72 2.83
C GLY A 21 12.67 -2.64 2.01
N ARG A 22 13.47 -1.79 1.34
CA ARG A 22 12.96 -0.78 0.40
C ARG A 22 12.36 -1.45 -0.84
N VAL A 23 11.19 -0.99 -1.25
CA VAL A 23 10.51 -1.45 -2.47
C VAL A 23 11.09 -0.82 -3.73
N MET A 24 11.26 -1.63 -4.78
CA MET A 24 11.64 -1.15 -6.12
C MET A 24 10.41 -0.81 -6.96
N VAL A 25 10.48 0.27 -7.75
CA VAL A 25 9.36 0.69 -8.64
C VAL A 25 9.00 -0.41 -9.64
N SER A 26 9.98 -1.17 -10.14
CA SER A 26 9.76 -2.24 -11.13
C SER A 26 8.85 -3.35 -10.63
N GLU A 27 8.84 -3.63 -9.32
CA GLU A 27 8.09 -4.73 -8.69
C GLU A 27 6.62 -4.40 -8.42
N LYS A 28 6.23 -3.12 -8.53
CA LYS A 28 4.84 -2.69 -8.37
C LYS A 28 4.05 -3.01 -9.65
N ALA A 29 2.85 -3.58 -9.52
CA ALA A 29 1.93 -3.86 -10.62
C ALA A 29 0.51 -3.43 -10.24
N MET A 30 -0.36 -3.23 -11.24
CA MET A 30 -1.77 -2.89 -10.96
C MET A 30 -2.52 -4.06 -10.32
N ILE A 31 -2.18 -5.28 -10.71
CA ILE A 31 -2.73 -6.54 -10.18
C ILE A 31 -1.59 -7.54 -9.99
N ASN A 32 -1.73 -8.46 -9.03
CA ASN A 32 -0.76 -9.53 -8.75
C ASN A 32 0.70 -9.02 -8.56
N ALA A 33 0.87 -7.86 -7.91
CA ALA A 33 2.18 -7.31 -7.61
C ALA A 33 2.93 -8.18 -6.58
N GLN A 34 4.25 -8.18 -6.67
CA GLN A 34 5.14 -8.84 -5.70
C GLN A 34 5.72 -7.84 -4.67
N ALA A 35 5.67 -6.55 -4.97
CA ALA A 35 6.11 -5.49 -4.07
C ALA A 35 5.27 -5.44 -2.77
N ASP A 36 5.90 -5.05 -1.66
CA ASP A 36 5.20 -4.77 -0.40
C ASP A 36 4.20 -3.62 -0.58
N VAL A 37 2.90 -3.95 -0.47
CA VAL A 37 1.78 -3.02 -0.65
C VAL A 37 1.57 -2.08 0.54
N ASN A 38 2.20 -2.37 1.68
CA ASN A 38 2.13 -1.48 2.86
C ASN A 38 3.05 -0.26 2.73
N GLN A 39 3.95 -0.24 1.73
CA GLN A 39 4.86 0.87 1.47
C GLN A 39 4.39 1.72 0.28
N LEU A 40 3.86 2.91 0.59
CA LEU A 40 3.37 3.85 -0.42
C LEU A 40 4.46 4.26 -1.42
N LEU A 41 5.66 4.56 -0.92
CA LEU A 41 6.79 4.99 -1.75
C LEU A 41 7.67 3.80 -2.16
N PRO A 42 8.33 3.87 -3.34
CA PRO A 42 8.23 4.91 -4.36
C PRO A 42 6.93 4.80 -5.18
N LEU A 43 6.41 5.94 -5.68
CA LEU A 43 5.21 5.97 -6.51
C LEU A 43 5.51 5.48 -7.94
N LYS A 44 4.75 4.50 -8.42
CA LYS A 44 4.81 4.02 -9.83
C LYS A 44 3.77 4.71 -10.72
N TYR A 45 2.55 4.88 -10.22
CA TYR A 45 1.40 5.36 -10.98
C TYR A 45 1.05 6.78 -10.57
N GLN A 46 1.75 7.76 -11.14
CA GLN A 46 1.55 9.18 -10.82
C GLN A 46 0.10 9.62 -11.05
N TRP A 47 -0.53 9.13 -12.13
CA TRP A 47 -1.93 9.43 -12.45
C TRP A 47 -2.89 9.04 -11.31
N ALA A 48 -2.63 7.94 -10.61
CA ALA A 48 -3.49 7.48 -9.51
C ALA A 48 -3.37 8.43 -8.31
N TRP A 49 -2.15 8.89 -8.03
CA TRP A 49 -1.89 9.88 -6.99
C TRP A 49 -2.55 11.22 -7.28
N GLU A 50 -2.48 11.69 -8.53
CA GLU A 50 -3.16 12.91 -8.97
C GLU A 50 -4.69 12.82 -8.80
N LYS A 51 -5.29 11.65 -9.09
CA LYS A 51 -6.72 11.43 -8.85
C LYS A 51 -7.07 11.44 -7.36
N TYR A 52 -6.23 10.86 -6.50
CA TYR A 52 -6.42 10.94 -5.06
C TYR A 52 -6.43 12.40 -4.57
N LEU A 53 -5.43 13.20 -4.97
CA LEU A 53 -5.37 14.62 -4.60
C LEU A 53 -6.56 15.43 -5.13
N ALA A 54 -6.98 15.17 -6.38
CA ALA A 54 -8.17 15.79 -6.94
C ALA A 54 -9.43 15.43 -6.14
N GLY A 55 -9.56 14.19 -5.67
CA GLY A 55 -10.66 13.76 -4.81
C GLY A 55 -10.66 14.48 -3.46
N CYS A 56 -9.50 14.55 -2.80
CA CYS A 56 -9.35 15.25 -1.51
C CYS A 56 -9.77 16.72 -1.58
N ASN A 57 -9.47 17.40 -2.68
CA ASN A 57 -9.81 18.81 -2.88
C ASN A 57 -11.27 19.08 -3.26
N ASN A 58 -12.05 18.02 -3.54
CA ASN A 58 -13.45 18.12 -3.99
C ASN A 58 -14.43 17.53 -2.96
N LEU A 59 -14.08 17.57 -1.67
CA LEU A 59 -14.96 17.10 -0.60
C LEU A 59 -16.25 17.92 -0.58
N TRP A 60 -17.40 17.25 -0.66
CA TRP A 60 -18.71 17.87 -0.51
C TRP A 60 -19.59 17.03 0.40
N MET A 61 -20.61 17.66 0.96
CA MET A 61 -21.61 17.01 1.81
C MET A 61 -22.99 17.41 1.31
N HIS A 62 -23.90 16.43 1.17
CA HIS A 62 -25.31 16.72 0.98
C HIS A 62 -25.93 17.13 2.33
N THR A 63 -26.73 18.19 2.34
CA THR A 63 -27.47 18.66 3.52
C THR A 63 -28.78 17.90 3.68
#